data_AF-A0A127Q4V2-F1
#
_entry.id   AF-A0A127Q4V2-F1
#
_cell.length_a   1.000
_cell.length_b   1.000
_cell.length_c   1.000
_cell.angle_alpha   90.00
_cell.angle_beta   90.00
_cell.angle_gamma   90.00
#
_symmetry.space_group_name_H-M   'P 1'
#
loop_
_entity.id
_entity.type
_entity.pdbx_description
1 polymer ?
#
loop_
_entity_poly.entity_id
_entity_poly.type
_entity_poly.pdbx_seq_one_letter_code
_entity_poly.pdbx_strand_id
1 'polypeptide(L)'
;MARELHVTERTLRRRLDDSGTNFRALREHIRHRMAEKYLLDPRLKLNEIAQLLGYSEPSTFTRAFKRWTGLTPHSYQQQILHGS
;
A
#
# COMPACT_ATOMS: atom_id res chain seq x y z
N MET A 1 28.95 -24.58 -31.50
CA MET A 1 27.52 -24.92 -31.56
C MET A 1 26.78 -24.04 -30.55
N ALA A 2 25.80 -23.26 -31.02
CA ALA A 2 25.14 -22.19 -30.28
C ALA A 2 23.81 -22.66 -29.65
N ARG A 3 23.77 -22.92 -28.33
CA ARG A 3 22.53 -23.26 -27.60
C ARG A 3 22.47 -22.83 -26.12
N GLU A 4 23.14 -21.75 -25.70
CA GLU A 4 23.09 -21.30 -24.29
C GLU A 4 22.69 -19.82 -24.07
N LEU A 5 22.11 -19.16 -25.08
CA LEU A 5 21.80 -17.72 -24.97
C LEU A 5 20.30 -17.36 -25.05
N HIS A 6 19.38 -18.32 -24.90
CA HIS A 6 17.94 -18.02 -24.92
C HIS A 6 17.27 -17.90 -23.53
N VAL A 7 18.00 -18.06 -22.43
CA VAL A 7 17.44 -17.99 -21.06
C VAL A 7 17.68 -16.64 -20.37
N THR A 8 18.60 -15.83 -20.87
CA THR A 8 19.22 -14.75 -20.08
C THR A 8 18.55 -13.38 -20.19
N GLU A 9 17.60 -13.16 -21.09
CA GLU A 9 16.96 -11.84 -21.21
C GLU A 9 15.56 -11.79 -20.59
N ARG A 10 14.68 -12.77 -20.90
CA ARG A 10 13.30 -12.80 -20.39
C ARG A 10 13.21 -13.14 -18.89
N THR A 11 14.14 -13.97 -18.39
CA THR A 11 14.18 -14.37 -16.98
C THR A 11 14.81 -13.30 -16.09
N LEU A 12 15.82 -12.59 -16.60
CA LEU A 12 16.46 -11.47 -15.89
C LEU A 12 15.51 -10.29 -15.80
N ARG A 13 14.78 -9.98 -16.88
CA ARG A 13 13.73 -8.96 -16.92
C ARG A 13 12.59 -9.31 -15.97
N ARG A 14 12.17 -10.59 -15.90
CA ARG A 14 11.17 -11.04 -14.91
C ARG A 14 11.65 -10.95 -13.47
N ARG A 15 12.93 -11.22 -13.17
CA ARG A 15 13.50 -11.08 -11.81
C ARG A 15 13.68 -9.61 -11.39
N LEU A 16 13.99 -8.73 -12.35
CA LEU A 16 13.97 -7.28 -12.16
C LEU A 16 12.54 -6.76 -11.95
N ASP A 17 11.57 -7.26 -12.71
CA ASP A 17 10.14 -6.93 -12.56
C ASP A 17 9.54 -7.51 -11.25
N ASP A 18 9.96 -8.71 -10.83
CA ASP A 18 9.59 -9.31 -9.53
C ASP A 18 10.15 -8.50 -8.38
N SER A 19 11.36 -7.95 -8.51
CA SER A 19 11.97 -7.08 -7.49
C SER A 19 11.21 -5.76 -7.36
N GLY A 20 10.78 -5.17 -8.48
CA GLY A 20 9.92 -3.99 -8.49
C GLY A 20 8.52 -4.26 -7.92
N THR A 21 7.95 -5.43 -8.22
CA THR A 21 6.65 -5.87 -7.69
C THR A 21 6.72 -6.13 -6.18
N ASN A 22 7.77 -6.79 -5.72
CA ASN A 22 8.02 -7.03 -4.30
C ASN A 22 8.26 -5.72 -3.53
N PHE A 23 9.05 -4.79 -4.09
CA PHE A 23 9.23 -3.48 -3.49
C PHE A 23 7.93 -2.68 -3.42
N ARG A 24 7.11 -2.73 -4.48
CA ARG A 24 5.79 -2.08 -4.50
C ARG A 24 4.86 -2.68 -3.44
N ALA A 25 4.79 -4.01 -3.37
CA ALA A 25 3.97 -4.72 -2.40
C ALA A 25 4.43 -4.44 -0.95
N LEU A 26 5.74 -4.45 -0.70
CA LEU A 26 6.31 -4.12 0.60
C LEU A 26 6.01 -2.67 1.00
N ARG A 27 6.16 -1.72 0.06
CA ARG A 27 5.81 -0.32 0.28
C ARG A 27 4.33 -0.15 0.60
N GLU A 28 3.46 -0.84 -0.12
CA GLU A 28 2.02 -0.84 0.16
C GLU A 28 1.71 -1.43 1.54
N HIS A 29 2.36 -2.53 1.92
CA HIS A 29 2.20 -3.14 3.23
C HIS A 29 2.60 -2.19 4.36
N ILE A 30 3.76 -1.52 4.23
CA ILE A 30 4.21 -0.51 5.21
C ILE A 30 3.23 0.65 5.29
N ARG A 31 2.77 1.18 4.14
CA ARG A 31 1.76 2.26 4.11
C ARG A 31 0.46 1.84 4.77
N HIS A 32 0.01 0.61 4.54
CA HIS A 32 -1.19 0.08 5.17
C HIS A 32 -1.07 0.05 6.69
N ARG A 33 0.02 -0.52 7.22
CA ARG A 33 0.27 -0.58 8.68
C ARG A 33 0.33 0.80 9.33
N MET A 34 0.96 1.76 8.65
CA MET A 34 1.03 3.15 9.13
C MET A 34 -0.35 3.83 9.08
N ALA A 35 -1.14 3.56 8.04
CA ALA A 35 -2.50 4.07 7.91
C ALA A 35 -3.40 3.59 9.06
N GLU A 36 -3.37 2.30 9.38
CA GLU A 36 -4.11 1.74 10.52
C GLU A 36 -3.74 2.48 11.82
N LYS A 37 -2.44 2.64 12.09
CA LYS A 37 -1.95 3.34 13.28
C LYS A 37 -2.41 4.80 13.34
N TYR A 38 -2.32 5.52 12.23
CA TYR A 38 -2.71 6.93 12.18
C TYR A 38 -4.22 7.14 12.29
N LEU A 39 -5.01 6.20 11.77
CA LEU A 39 -6.47 6.27 11.90
C LEU A 39 -6.94 6.08 13.34
N LEU A 40 -6.15 5.42 14.20
CA LEU A 40 -6.45 5.31 15.62
C LEU A 40 -6.14 6.59 16.42
N ASP A 41 -5.41 7.54 15.84
CA ASP A 41 -5.13 8.82 16.49
C ASP A 41 -6.24 9.83 16.14
N PRO A 42 -7.13 10.20 17.09
CA PRO A 42 -8.21 11.14 16.82
C PRO A 42 -7.72 12.57 16.54
N ARG A 43 -6.43 12.86 16.75
CA ARG A 43 -5.83 14.18 16.46
C ARG A 43 -5.50 14.36 15.00
N LEU A 44 -5.35 13.26 14.24
CA LEU A 44 -4.99 13.29 12.82
C LEU A 44 -6.24 13.31 11.94
N LYS A 45 -6.34 14.32 11.08
CA LYS A 45 -7.39 14.40 10.06
C LYS A 45 -7.01 13.53 8.86
N LEU A 46 -8.03 13.02 8.16
CA LEU A 46 -7.84 12.17 6.98
C LEU A 46 -6.90 12.79 5.93
N ASN A 47 -6.97 14.11 5.74
CA ASN A 47 -6.09 14.82 4.82
C ASN A 47 -4.62 14.77 5.26
N GLU A 48 -4.35 14.91 6.56
CA GLU A 48 -2.99 14.85 7.12
C GLU A 48 -2.43 13.43 7.00
N ILE A 49 -3.26 12.41 7.29
CA ILE A 49 -2.91 11.01 7.11
C ILE A 49 -2.53 10.71 5.66
N ALA A 50 -3.32 11.21 4.70
CA ALA A 50 -3.03 11.05 3.28
C ALA A 50 -1.66 11.65 2.90
N GLN A 51 -1.38 12.88 3.36
CA GLN A 51 -0.10 13.55 3.13
C GLN A 51 1.08 12.80 3.77
N LEU A 52 0.95 12.36 5.02
CA LEU A 52 1.97 11.58 5.75
C LEU A 52 2.31 10.25 5.05
N LEU A 53 1.35 9.66 4.35
CA LEU A 53 1.53 8.42 3.59
C LEU A 53 1.97 8.65 2.13
N GLY A 54 2.17 9.91 1.74
CA GLY A 54 2.62 10.32 0.41
C GLY A 54 1.53 10.25 -0.66
N TYR A 55 0.27 10.50 -0.29
CA TYR A 55 -0.84 10.70 -1.22
C TYR A 55 -1.13 12.18 -1.38
N SER A 56 -1.15 12.65 -2.63
CA SER A 56 -1.48 14.04 -2.95
C SER A 56 -2.91 14.41 -2.59
N GLU A 57 -3.84 13.43 -2.63
CA GLU A 57 -5.24 13.63 -2.33
C GLU A 57 -5.79 12.60 -1.33
N PRO A 58 -6.68 13.03 -0.40
CA PRO A 58 -7.39 12.12 0.51
C PRO A 58 -8.25 11.09 -0.23
N SER A 59 -8.78 11.45 -1.39
CA SER A 59 -9.58 10.59 -2.26
C SER A 59 -8.78 9.35 -2.71
N THR A 60 -7.50 9.54 -3.03
CA THR A 60 -6.59 8.48 -3.49
C THR A 60 -6.19 7.57 -2.33
N PHE A 61 -5.90 8.14 -1.16
CA PHE A 61 -5.69 7.37 0.06
C PHE A 61 -6.91 6.50 0.38
N THR A 62 -8.11 7.07 0.32
CA THR A 62 -9.37 6.36 0.65
C THR A 62 -9.59 5.15 -0.25
N ARG A 63 -9.36 5.29 -1.57
CA ARG A 63 -9.43 4.17 -2.52
C ARG A 63 -8.40 3.09 -2.22
N ALA A 64 -7.16 3.48 -1.93
CA ALA A 64 -6.09 2.54 -1.58
C ALA A 64 -6.39 1.79 -0.28
N PHE A 65 -6.82 2.51 0.76
CA PHE A 65 -7.15 1.95 2.07
C PHE A 65 -8.33 0.97 1.97
N LYS A 66 -9.37 1.32 1.21
CA LYS A 66 -10.50 0.41 0.95
C LYS A 66 -10.08 -0.83 0.16
N ARG A 67 -9.12 -0.71 -0.77
CA ARG A 67 -8.57 -1.88 -1.46
C ARG A 67 -7.82 -2.81 -0.50
N TRP A 68 -7.14 -2.27 0.51
CA TRP A 68 -6.37 -3.07 1.47
C TRP A 68 -7.24 -3.72 2.56
N THR A 69 -8.24 -2.99 3.09
CA THR A 69 -9.03 -3.43 4.26
C THR A 69 -10.46 -3.85 3.91
N GLY A 70 -10.95 -3.53 2.72
CA GLY A 70 -12.37 -3.65 2.34
C GLY A 70 -13.25 -2.50 2.84
N LEU A 71 -12.74 -1.63 3.73
CA LEU A 71 -13.50 -0.60 4.42
C LEU A 71 -13.00 0.81 4.09
N THR A 72 -13.86 1.81 4.22
CA THR A 72 -13.39 3.20 4.17
C THR A 72 -12.61 3.52 5.45
N PRO A 73 -11.63 4.45 5.42
CA PRO A 73 -10.91 4.88 6.62
C PRO A 73 -11.84 5.27 7.77
N HIS A 74 -12.94 5.98 7.46
CA HIS A 74 -13.93 6.37 8.45
C HIS A 74 -14.68 5.16 9.05
N SER A 75 -15.16 4.22 8.21
CA SER A 75 -15.81 2.99 8.70
C SER A 75 -14.88 2.17 9.58
N TYR A 76 -13.60 2.08 9.22
CA TYR A 76 -12.58 1.38 10.00
C TYR A 76 -12.37 2.04 11.37
N GLN A 77 -12.28 3.37 11.42
CA GLN A 77 -12.22 4.11 12.68
C GLN A 77 -13.44 3.85 13.56
N GLN A 78 -14.65 3.94 12.98
CA GLN A 78 -15.88 3.69 13.72
C GLN A 78 -15.92 2.25 14.24
N GLN A 79 -15.54 1.25 13.44
CA GLN A 79 -15.53 -0.15 13.88
C GLN A 79 -14.61 -0.39 15.07
N ILE A 80 -13.43 0.23 15.10
CA ILE A 80 -12.50 0.07 16.22
C ILE A 80 -12.97 0.84 17.46
N LEU A 81 -13.50 2.06 17.28
CA LEU A 81 -14.01 2.89 18.38
C LEU A 81 -15.27 2.32 19.03
N HIS A 82 -16.14 1.63 18.27
CA HIS A 82 -17.36 0.99 18.79
C HIS A 82 -17.14 -0.47 19.25
N GLY A 83 -15.97 -1.05 18.99
CA GLY A 83 -15.61 -2.42 19.34
C GLY A 83 -14.85 -2.57 20.66
N SER A 84 -14.80 -1.52 21.50
CA SER A 84 -14.13 -1.50 22.81
C SER A 84 -15.13 -1.38 23.96
#